data_AF-A0A7J7ZMH4-F1
#
_entry.id   AF-A0A7J7ZMH4-F1
#
_cell.length_a   1.000
_cell.length_b   1.000
_cell.length_c   1.000
_cell.angle_alpha   90.00
_cell.angle_beta   90.00
_cell.angle_gamma   90.00
#
_symmetry.space_group_name_H-M   'P 1'
#
loop_
_entity.id
_entity.type
_entity.pdbx_description
1 polymer ?
#
loop_
_entity_poly.entity_id
_entity_poly.type
_entity_poly.pdbx_seq_one_letter_code
_entity_poly.pdbx_strand_id
1 'polypeptide(L)'
;MVPHGSKQTKKSGKTSVEDRKTSMKDRAVIAYDFQKEDKRDLNGSEEDATDAKTTAIDKLGKKRTSAVTVEDMGGEVQDMLERFGANIRNSLNTKKKRLALYTKISLKTSNQKIEHIWKIQKEQRQKLSQEYSQQFLSLFQQWEIDIQNAKEQEEKLANLFRQQQQIFQQSRLGQSQRLKTIKQLYEQFIKSMEELEKNSDTLVTDAQNELKNEMAMFQKQIMMDTVSYIKTEK
;
A
#
# COMPACT_ATOMS: atom_id res chain seq x y z
N MET A 1 47.05 -28.70 -5.92
CA MET A 1 47.03 -27.41 -5.20
C MET A 1 45.62 -27.17 -4.65
N VAL A 2 45.59 -26.55 -3.49
CA VAL A 2 44.51 -26.41 -2.49
C VAL A 2 43.17 -25.85 -3.05
N PRO A 3 42.01 -26.27 -2.49
CA PRO A 3 40.69 -25.75 -2.82
C PRO A 3 40.33 -24.54 -1.94
N HIS A 4 39.51 -23.61 -2.44
CA HIS A 4 38.88 -22.59 -1.60
C HIS A 4 37.37 -22.53 -1.83
N GLY A 5 36.65 -23.08 -0.86
CA GLY A 5 35.27 -22.71 -0.58
C GLY A 5 35.23 -21.41 0.21
N SER A 6 34.16 -20.65 0.04
CA SER A 6 33.73 -19.67 1.04
C SER A 6 32.24 -19.85 1.32
N LYS A 7 31.95 -20.25 2.55
CA LYS A 7 30.66 -20.08 3.22
C LYS A 7 30.69 -18.71 3.91
N GLN A 8 29.69 -17.86 3.65
CA GLN A 8 29.17 -16.87 4.61
C GLN A 8 27.68 -16.64 4.27
N THR A 9 26.77 -17.25 5.03
CA THR A 9 26.03 -16.69 6.20
C THR A 9 25.03 -15.59 5.86
N LYS A 10 23.76 -15.99 5.99
CA LYS A 10 22.55 -15.16 6.08
C LYS A 10 22.75 -13.96 7.02
N LYS A 11 22.30 -12.78 6.60
CA LYS A 11 21.74 -11.79 7.53
C LYS A 11 20.44 -11.24 6.96
N SER A 12 19.38 -11.51 7.72
CA SER A 12 18.00 -11.08 7.52
C SER A 12 17.91 -9.55 7.54
N GLY A 13 17.26 -8.98 6.53
CA GLY A 13 16.79 -7.60 6.50
C GLY A 13 15.27 -7.58 6.34
N LYS A 14 14.54 -8.03 7.37
CA LYS A 14 13.13 -7.65 7.55
C LYS A 14 13.11 -6.21 8.07
N THR A 15 13.09 -5.23 7.18
CA THR A 15 12.65 -3.88 7.53
C THR A 15 11.14 -3.83 7.36
N SER A 16 10.46 -3.60 8.48
CA SER A 16 9.03 -3.80 8.67
C SER A 16 8.21 -2.84 7.81
N VAL A 17 7.15 -3.38 7.21
CA VAL A 17 6.08 -2.60 6.55
C VAL A 17 5.33 -1.73 7.57
N GLU A 18 5.47 -1.99 8.88
CA GLU A 18 4.94 -1.12 9.95
C GLU A 18 5.58 0.28 9.96
N ASP A 19 6.89 0.40 9.75
CA ASP A 19 7.62 1.68 9.96
C ASP A 19 7.30 2.74 8.88
N ARG A 20 6.87 2.31 7.69
CA ARG A 20 6.37 3.22 6.65
C ARG A 20 4.93 3.66 6.90
N LYS A 21 4.15 2.89 7.65
CA LYS A 21 2.74 3.17 7.93
C LYS A 21 2.58 4.22 9.05
N THR A 22 3.48 4.22 10.03
CA THR A 22 3.58 5.25 11.08
C THR A 22 4.03 6.60 10.52
N SER A 23 5.05 6.61 9.65
CA SER A 23 5.55 7.86 9.03
C SER A 23 4.51 8.59 8.16
N MET A 24 3.63 7.86 7.46
CA MET A 24 2.55 8.50 6.68
C MET A 24 1.38 8.99 7.55
N LYS A 25 1.11 8.34 8.70
CA LYS A 25 0.11 8.81 9.66
C LYS A 25 0.53 10.12 10.32
N ASP A 26 1.80 10.23 10.73
CA ASP A 26 2.32 11.45 11.35
C ASP A 26 2.34 12.63 10.38
N ARG A 27 2.61 12.37 9.09
CA ARG A 27 2.55 13.39 8.04
C ARG A 27 1.13 13.83 7.69
N ALA A 28 0.13 12.96 7.87
CA ALA A 28 -1.28 13.29 7.64
C ALA A 28 -1.89 14.13 8.78
N VAL A 29 -1.40 13.96 10.02
CA VAL A 29 -1.87 14.72 11.19
C VAL A 29 -1.41 16.19 11.16
N ILE A 30 -0.25 16.49 10.55
CA ILE A 30 0.28 17.86 10.45
C ILE A 30 -0.49 18.72 9.43
N ALA A 31 -1.21 18.11 8.48
CA ALA A 31 -1.86 18.83 7.39
C ALA A 31 -3.24 19.43 7.75
N TYR A 32 -3.77 19.15 8.94
CA TYR A 32 -5.12 19.54 9.36
C TYR A 32 -5.13 20.15 10.77
N ASP A 33 -4.40 21.25 10.96
CA ASP A 33 -4.63 22.12 12.11
C ASP A 33 -4.68 23.59 11.67
N PHE A 34 -5.90 24.04 11.35
CA PHE A 34 -6.19 25.44 11.03
C PHE A 34 -7.43 25.90 11.79
N GLN A 35 -7.48 25.71 13.11
CA GLN A 35 -8.36 26.48 13.99
C GLN A 35 -7.81 26.56 15.42
N LYS A 36 -7.21 27.71 15.77
CA LYS A 36 -7.57 28.55 16.94
C LYS A 36 -6.43 29.51 17.25
N GLU A 37 -6.37 30.62 16.53
CA GLU A 37 -5.80 31.83 17.11
C GLU A 37 -6.48 33.05 16.49
N ASP A 38 -6.55 34.13 17.27
CA ASP A 38 -7.23 35.41 17.00
C ASP A 38 -8.71 35.52 17.39
N LYS A 39 -8.98 35.30 18.68
CA LYS A 39 -9.74 36.32 19.44
C LYS A 39 -8.73 37.22 20.15
N ARG A 40 -8.20 38.20 19.43
CA ARG A 40 -7.49 39.33 20.04
C ARG A 40 -8.49 40.47 20.15
N ASP A 41 -8.99 40.67 21.36
CA ASP A 41 -9.88 41.76 21.71
C ASP A 41 -9.17 43.10 21.42
N LEU A 42 -9.66 43.83 20.41
CA LEU A 42 -9.25 45.20 20.16
C LEU A 42 -9.96 46.12 21.16
N ASN A 43 -9.45 46.14 22.39
CA ASN A 43 -9.77 47.16 23.38
C ASN A 43 -8.94 48.41 23.06
N GLY A 44 -9.51 49.33 22.28
CA GLY A 44 -8.96 50.65 22.06
C GLY A 44 -9.21 51.54 23.28
N SER A 45 -8.14 51.82 24.03
CA SER A 45 -8.13 52.75 25.16
C SER A 45 -8.40 54.18 24.67
N GLU A 46 -9.46 54.79 25.19
CA GLU A 46 -9.65 56.25 25.18
C GLU A 46 -8.62 56.86 26.14
N GLU A 47 -7.78 57.78 25.65
CA GLU A 47 -7.09 58.75 26.52
C GLU A 47 -7.64 60.14 26.24
N ASP A 48 -8.40 60.57 27.24
CA ASP A 48 -8.94 61.89 27.51
C ASP A 48 -7.78 62.88 27.77
N ALA A 49 -7.51 63.76 26.81
CA ALA A 49 -6.59 64.87 27.01
C ALA A 49 -7.34 66.02 27.71
N THR A 50 -7.34 65.96 29.04
CA THR A 50 -7.83 67.01 29.92
C THR A 50 -6.87 68.20 29.97
N ASP A 51 -7.48 69.38 29.77
CA ASP A 51 -7.32 70.58 30.59
C ASP A 51 -5.90 71.18 30.76
N ALA A 52 -5.52 72.06 29.82
CA ALA A 52 -4.49 73.06 30.02
C ALA A 52 -5.11 74.48 30.09
N LYS A 53 -5.71 74.74 31.24
CA LYS A 53 -5.94 76.04 31.90
C LYS A 53 -4.86 77.08 31.52
N THR A 54 -5.24 78.16 30.84
CA THR A 54 -4.45 79.40 30.84
C THR A 54 -5.28 80.55 31.40
N THR A 55 -4.65 81.20 32.36
CA THR A 55 -5.16 82.13 33.36
C THR A 55 -5.57 83.48 32.80
N ALA A 56 -6.56 84.04 33.49
CA ALA A 56 -7.08 85.39 33.40
C ALA A 56 -5.99 86.47 33.43
N ILE A 57 -6.15 87.50 32.58
CA ILE A 57 -5.62 88.83 32.83
C ILE A 57 -6.81 89.75 33.10
N ASP A 58 -6.93 90.09 34.37
CA ASP A 58 -7.73 91.16 34.94
C ASP A 58 -7.12 92.52 34.55
N LYS A 59 -7.92 93.38 33.91
CA LYS A 59 -7.76 94.83 33.95
C LYS A 59 -9.12 95.51 34.00
N LEU A 60 -9.64 95.58 35.22
CA LEU A 60 -10.34 96.71 35.84
C LEU A 60 -10.33 98.04 35.03
N GLY A 61 -11.46 98.34 34.39
CA GLY A 61 -11.79 99.64 33.82
C GLY A 61 -13.10 100.16 34.43
N LYS A 62 -12.99 101.13 35.33
CA LYS A 62 -14.06 101.63 36.20
C LYS A 62 -15.02 102.57 35.44
N LYS A 63 -16.30 102.19 35.45
CA LYS A 63 -17.55 102.99 35.36
C LYS A 63 -17.66 104.10 34.29
N ARG A 64 -18.65 103.92 33.40
CA ARG A 64 -19.70 104.94 33.17
C ARG A 64 -21.07 104.26 33.21
N THR A 65 -21.82 104.55 34.27
CA THR A 65 -23.24 104.24 34.36
C THR A 65 -23.97 105.28 33.51
N SER A 66 -24.23 104.98 32.24
CA SER A 66 -25.25 105.69 31.48
C SER A 66 -26.56 104.93 31.65
N ALA A 67 -27.44 105.45 32.49
CA ALA A 67 -28.84 105.08 32.48
C ALA A 67 -29.43 105.58 31.15
N VAL A 68 -29.31 104.74 30.13
CA VAL A 68 -30.16 104.78 28.95
C VAL A 68 -31.11 103.61 29.16
N THR A 69 -32.39 103.91 29.27
CA THR A 69 -33.49 102.94 29.11
C THR A 69 -33.32 102.29 27.74
N VAL A 70 -32.59 101.19 27.71
CA VAL A 70 -32.57 100.25 26.60
C VAL A 70 -33.80 99.37 26.81
N GLU A 71 -34.73 99.46 25.88
CA GLU A 71 -35.86 98.55 25.76
C GLU A 71 -35.39 97.09 25.90
N ASP A 72 -36.30 96.25 26.37
CA ASP A 72 -36.20 94.81 26.60
C ASP A 72 -35.92 94.00 25.30
N MET A 73 -34.86 94.33 24.56
CA MET A 73 -34.40 93.60 23.37
C MET A 73 -33.38 92.50 23.71
N GLY A 74 -32.87 92.46 24.95
CA GLY A 74 -31.91 91.46 25.40
C GLY A 74 -32.52 90.06 25.52
N GLY A 75 -33.79 89.96 25.93
CA GLY A 75 -34.52 88.69 26.01
C GLY A 75 -34.83 88.08 24.65
N GLU A 76 -35.18 88.91 23.66
CA GLU A 76 -35.52 88.46 22.30
C GLU A 76 -34.28 87.97 21.53
N VAL A 77 -33.15 88.67 21.66
CA VAL A 77 -31.86 88.22 21.10
C VAL A 77 -31.40 86.91 21.75
N GLN A 78 -31.63 86.74 23.05
CA GLN A 78 -31.32 85.52 23.79
C GLN A 78 -32.20 84.32 23.34
N ASP A 79 -33.51 84.52 23.17
CA ASP A 79 -34.43 83.48 22.64
C ASP A 79 -34.05 83.08 21.20
N MET A 80 -33.68 84.05 20.35
CA MET A 80 -33.18 83.76 19.00
C MET A 80 -31.89 82.93 19.02
N LEU A 81 -30.95 83.22 19.93
CA LEU A 81 -29.72 82.45 20.12
C LEU A 81 -30.00 81.03 20.61
N GLU A 82 -30.94 80.87 21.55
CA GLU A 82 -31.33 79.55 22.07
C GLU A 82 -32.00 78.70 20.98
N ARG A 83 -32.92 79.29 20.20
CA ARG A 83 -33.53 78.65 19.02
C ARG A 83 -32.50 78.27 17.96
N PHE A 84 -31.53 79.15 17.69
CA PHE A 84 -30.44 78.86 16.76
C PHE A 84 -29.55 77.70 17.26
N GLY A 85 -29.20 77.71 18.55
CA GLY A 85 -28.47 76.61 19.20
C GLY A 85 -29.23 75.28 19.15
N ALA A 86 -30.54 75.30 19.37
CA ALA A 86 -31.42 74.13 19.24
C ALA A 86 -31.45 73.61 17.80
N ASN A 87 -31.55 74.49 16.80
CA ASN A 87 -31.51 74.12 15.38
C ASN A 87 -30.18 73.49 14.97
N ILE A 88 -29.05 74.04 15.45
CA ILE A 88 -27.72 73.44 15.24
C ILE A 88 -27.67 72.04 15.86
N ARG A 89 -28.12 71.90 17.12
CA ARG A 89 -28.12 70.62 17.84
C ARG A 89 -28.99 69.58 17.12
N ASN A 90 -30.17 69.98 16.65
CA ASN A 90 -31.08 69.11 15.91
C ASN A 90 -30.51 68.69 14.55
N SER A 91 -29.88 69.61 13.83
CA SER A 91 -29.18 69.33 12.57
C SER A 91 -28.00 68.38 12.78
N LEU A 92 -27.19 68.61 13.81
CA LEU A 92 -26.08 67.74 14.19
C LEU A 92 -26.55 66.32 14.54
N ASN A 93 -27.60 66.21 15.35
CA ASN A 93 -28.20 64.93 15.71
C ASN A 93 -28.75 64.19 14.48
N THR A 94 -29.39 64.89 13.55
CA THR A 94 -29.88 64.32 12.29
C THR A 94 -28.73 63.81 11.42
N LYS A 95 -27.65 64.59 11.28
CA LYS A 95 -26.43 64.16 10.57
C LYS A 95 -25.80 62.93 11.23
N LYS A 96 -25.70 62.91 12.57
CA LYS A 96 -25.17 61.77 13.34
C LYS A 96 -26.00 60.49 13.09
N LYS A 97 -27.34 60.58 13.17
CA LYS A 97 -28.23 59.43 12.88
C LYS A 97 -28.08 58.93 11.45
N ARG A 98 -28.01 59.84 10.47
CA ARG A 98 -27.80 59.49 9.06
C ARG A 98 -26.47 58.78 8.84
N LEU A 99 -25.39 59.29 9.42
CA LEU A 99 -24.06 58.69 9.32
C LEU A 99 -24.01 57.30 9.98
N ALA A 100 -24.62 57.16 11.16
CA ALA A 100 -24.72 55.88 11.85
C ALA A 100 -25.48 54.84 11.02
N LEU A 101 -26.62 55.21 10.42
CA LEU A 101 -27.39 54.33 9.54
C LEU A 101 -26.59 53.94 8.29
N TYR A 102 -25.96 54.91 7.63
CA TYR A 102 -25.13 54.67 6.46
C TYR A 102 -23.97 53.71 6.76
N THR A 103 -23.27 53.92 7.88
CA THR A 103 -22.17 53.06 8.32
C THR A 103 -22.67 51.64 8.61
N LYS A 104 -23.81 51.50 9.31
CA LYS A 104 -24.43 50.20 9.61
C LYS A 104 -24.79 49.43 8.33
N ILE A 105 -25.42 50.11 7.36
CA ILE A 105 -25.78 49.48 6.08
C ILE A 105 -24.52 49.09 5.31
N SER A 106 -23.54 49.99 5.21
CA SER A 106 -22.30 49.74 4.48
C SER A 106 -21.52 48.56 5.06
N LEU A 107 -21.40 48.48 6.39
CA LEU A 107 -20.74 47.37 7.06
C LEU A 107 -21.50 46.05 6.83
N LYS A 108 -22.83 46.06 6.94
CA LYS A 108 -23.66 44.88 6.65
C LYS A 108 -23.44 44.37 5.22
N THR A 109 -23.48 45.28 4.23
CA THR A 109 -23.26 44.92 2.83
C THR A 109 -21.84 44.43 2.58
N SER A 110 -20.83 45.05 3.19
CA SER A 110 -19.43 44.59 3.09
C SER A 110 -19.27 43.19 3.68
N ASN A 111 -19.82 42.94 4.88
CA ASN A 111 -19.76 41.63 5.53
C ASN A 111 -20.44 40.54 4.69
N GLN A 112 -21.60 40.84 4.09
CA GLN A 112 -22.28 39.90 3.18
C GLN A 112 -21.43 39.54 1.96
N LYS A 113 -20.67 40.49 1.40
CA LYS A 113 -19.75 40.21 0.27
C LYS A 113 -18.60 39.30 0.71
N ILE A 114 -18.01 39.55 1.87
CA ILE A 114 -16.92 38.73 2.42
C ILE A 114 -17.40 37.30 2.66
N GLU A 115 -18.55 37.13 3.31
CA GLU A 115 -19.17 35.81 3.54
C GLU A 115 -19.46 35.07 2.23
N HIS A 116 -19.94 35.79 1.22
CA HIS A 116 -20.22 35.19 -0.09
C HIS A 116 -18.94 34.69 -0.78
N ILE A 117 -17.87 35.49 -0.78
CA ILE A 117 -16.56 35.10 -1.33
C ILE A 117 -16.01 33.89 -0.57
N TRP A 118 -16.09 33.91 0.76
CA TRP A 118 -15.65 32.80 1.59
C TRP A 118 -16.40 31.50 1.29
N LYS A 119 -17.73 31.59 1.15
CA LYS A 119 -18.57 30.46 0.77
C LYS A 119 -18.17 29.88 -0.58
N ILE A 120 -18.01 30.72 -1.60
CA ILE A 120 -17.57 30.28 -2.94
C ILE A 120 -16.22 29.55 -2.86
N GLN A 121 -15.25 30.12 -2.14
CA GLN A 121 -13.92 29.52 -2.02
C GLN A 121 -13.97 28.16 -1.30
N LYS A 122 -14.81 28.04 -0.27
CA LYS A 122 -15.04 26.77 0.44
C LYS A 122 -15.66 25.72 -0.49
N GLU A 123 -16.69 26.09 -1.24
CA GLU A 123 -17.36 25.20 -2.19
C GLU A 123 -16.43 24.72 -3.30
N GLN A 124 -15.59 25.61 -3.85
CA GLN A 124 -14.59 25.26 -4.86
C GLN A 124 -13.56 24.25 -4.32
N ARG A 125 -13.04 24.46 -3.11
CA ARG A 125 -12.11 23.51 -2.47
C ARG A 125 -12.76 22.16 -2.20
N GLN A 126 -14.01 22.17 -1.73
CA GLN A 126 -14.75 20.93 -1.48
C GLN A 126 -15.01 20.16 -2.77
N LYS A 127 -15.41 20.85 -3.86
CA LYS A 127 -15.61 20.24 -5.17
C LYS A 127 -14.34 19.58 -5.68
N LEU A 128 -13.21 20.28 -5.64
CA LEU A 128 -11.91 19.74 -6.06
C LEU A 128 -11.54 18.49 -5.24
N SER A 129 -11.72 18.54 -3.91
CA SER A 129 -11.47 17.41 -3.04
C SER A 129 -12.35 16.20 -3.38
N GLN A 130 -13.64 16.42 -3.70
CA GLN A 130 -14.57 15.37 -4.07
C GLN A 130 -14.20 14.72 -5.41
N GLU A 131 -13.84 15.53 -6.42
CA GLU A 131 -13.41 15.04 -7.73
C GLU A 131 -12.18 14.12 -7.61
N TYR A 132 -11.15 14.54 -6.88
CA TYR A 132 -9.98 13.70 -6.66
C TYR A 132 -10.28 12.47 -5.80
N SER A 133 -11.12 12.61 -4.77
CA SER A 133 -11.51 11.46 -3.94
C SER A 133 -12.21 10.38 -4.77
N GLN A 134 -13.06 10.78 -5.73
CA GLN A 134 -13.71 9.86 -6.65
C GLN A 134 -12.71 9.20 -7.60
N GLN A 135 -11.73 9.94 -8.11
CA GLN A 135 -10.66 9.36 -8.93
C GLN A 135 -9.85 8.32 -8.15
N PHE A 136 -9.41 8.64 -6.93
CA PHE A 136 -8.71 7.69 -6.07
C PHE A 136 -9.56 6.46 -5.76
N LEU A 137 -10.84 6.64 -5.45
CA LEU A 137 -11.75 5.52 -5.20
C LEU A 137 -11.82 4.57 -6.40
N SER A 138 -11.95 5.11 -7.61
CA SER A 138 -12.00 4.29 -8.83
C SER A 138 -10.71 3.50 -9.05
N LEU A 139 -9.55 4.12 -8.77
CA LEU A 139 -8.26 3.44 -8.86
C LEU A 139 -8.12 2.34 -7.81
N PHE A 140 -8.59 2.56 -6.58
CA PHE A 140 -8.55 1.54 -5.53
C PHE A 140 -9.47 0.36 -5.84
N GLN A 141 -10.67 0.62 -6.38
CA GLN A 141 -11.57 -0.45 -6.81
C GLN A 141 -10.96 -1.28 -7.94
N GLN A 142 -10.35 -0.63 -8.93
CA GLN A 142 -9.65 -1.35 -10.00
C GLN A 142 -8.49 -2.18 -9.45
N TRP A 143 -7.68 -1.61 -8.56
CA TRP A 143 -6.56 -2.32 -7.95
C TRP A 143 -7.02 -3.53 -7.13
N GLU A 144 -8.14 -3.42 -6.41
CA GLU A 144 -8.72 -4.55 -5.68
C GLU A 144 -9.16 -5.68 -6.62
N ILE A 145 -9.78 -5.35 -7.75
CA ILE A 145 -10.13 -6.31 -8.81
C ILE A 145 -8.87 -6.98 -9.36
N ASP A 146 -7.81 -6.20 -9.64
CA ASP A 146 -6.56 -6.73 -10.20
C ASP A 146 -5.86 -7.68 -9.21
N ILE A 147 -5.87 -7.36 -7.92
CA ILE A 147 -5.35 -8.25 -6.86
C ILE A 147 -6.15 -9.57 -6.83
N GLN A 148 -7.48 -9.49 -6.90
CA GLN A 148 -8.33 -10.68 -6.87
C GLN A 148 -8.08 -11.56 -8.11
N ASN A 149 -7.98 -10.95 -9.29
CA ASN A 149 -7.63 -11.64 -10.53
C ASN A 149 -6.25 -12.31 -10.44
N ALA A 150 -5.25 -11.62 -9.90
CA ALA A 150 -3.91 -12.18 -9.71
C ALA A 150 -3.94 -13.43 -8.82
N LYS A 151 -4.72 -13.39 -7.73
CA LYS A 151 -4.90 -14.53 -6.82
C LYS A 151 -5.54 -15.73 -7.52
N GLU A 152 -6.54 -15.51 -8.36
CA GLU A 152 -7.17 -16.60 -9.14
C GLU A 152 -6.19 -17.23 -10.14
N GLN A 153 -5.34 -16.43 -10.78
CA GLN A 153 -4.31 -16.96 -11.69
C GLN A 153 -3.22 -17.74 -10.95
N GLU A 154 -2.81 -17.27 -9.76
CA GLU A 154 -1.88 -17.99 -8.89
C GLU A 154 -2.45 -19.37 -8.50
N GLU A 155 -3.72 -19.45 -8.12
CA GLU A 155 -4.36 -20.72 -7.76
C GLU A 155 -4.43 -21.70 -8.95
N LYS A 156 -4.75 -21.20 -10.15
CA LYS A 156 -4.74 -22.01 -11.38
C LYS A 156 -3.34 -22.57 -11.66
N LEU A 157 -2.32 -21.72 -11.55
CA LEU A 157 -0.93 -22.13 -11.76
C LEU A 157 -0.47 -23.16 -10.72
N ALA A 158 -0.82 -22.96 -9.44
CA ALA A 158 -0.51 -23.90 -8.37
C ALA A 158 -1.15 -25.27 -8.62
N ASN A 159 -2.40 -25.31 -9.09
CA ASN A 159 -3.09 -26.54 -9.43
C ASN A 159 -2.44 -27.28 -10.61
N LEU A 160 -2.07 -26.55 -11.68
CA LEU A 160 -1.34 -27.12 -12.81
C LEU A 160 0.02 -27.68 -12.39
N PHE A 161 0.75 -26.94 -11.55
CA PHE A 161 2.04 -27.41 -11.04
C PHE A 161 1.90 -28.68 -10.21
N ARG A 162 0.87 -28.77 -9.36
CA ARG A 162 0.57 -29.98 -8.57
C ARG A 162 0.26 -31.18 -9.48
N GLN A 163 -0.53 -30.99 -10.52
CA GLN A 163 -0.82 -32.05 -11.49
C GLN A 163 0.47 -32.50 -12.22
N GLN A 164 1.28 -31.55 -12.68
CA GLN A 164 2.55 -31.85 -13.35
C GLN A 164 3.52 -32.62 -12.42
N GLN A 165 3.58 -32.23 -11.15
CA GLN A 165 4.38 -32.93 -10.14
C GLN A 165 3.92 -34.38 -9.96
N GLN A 166 2.62 -34.65 -9.94
CA GLN A 166 2.08 -36.01 -9.85
C GLN A 166 2.44 -36.84 -11.07
N ILE A 167 2.27 -36.30 -12.28
CA ILE A 167 2.64 -36.98 -13.53
C ILE A 167 4.13 -37.34 -13.53
N PHE A 168 4.98 -36.40 -13.10
CA PHE A 168 6.42 -36.63 -13.03
C PHE A 168 6.78 -37.74 -12.02
N GLN A 169 6.16 -37.74 -10.84
CA GLN A 169 6.37 -38.78 -9.84
C GLN A 169 5.92 -40.16 -10.32
N GLN A 170 4.76 -40.25 -10.99
CA GLN A 170 4.25 -41.49 -11.57
C GLN A 170 5.17 -42.02 -12.67
N SER A 171 5.64 -41.14 -13.57
CA SER A 171 6.59 -41.51 -14.62
C SER A 171 7.89 -42.07 -14.04
N ARG A 172 8.46 -41.41 -13.03
CA ARG A 172 9.66 -41.88 -12.32
C ARG A 172 9.46 -43.27 -11.71
N LEU A 173 8.32 -43.50 -11.06
CA LEU A 173 7.98 -44.80 -10.49
C LEU A 173 7.85 -45.88 -11.57
N GLY A 174 7.16 -45.57 -12.67
CA GLY A 174 7.01 -46.46 -13.82
C GLY A 174 8.35 -46.84 -14.45
N GLN A 175 9.27 -45.88 -14.63
CA GLN A 175 10.62 -46.15 -15.12
C GLN A 175 11.43 -47.03 -14.16
N SER A 176 11.38 -46.73 -12.85
CA SER A 176 12.07 -47.54 -11.84
C SER A 176 11.57 -48.99 -11.82
N GLN A 177 10.26 -49.20 -11.99
CA GLN A 177 9.67 -50.53 -12.05
C GLN A 177 10.09 -51.27 -13.32
N ARG A 178 10.09 -50.61 -14.49
CA ARG A 178 10.57 -51.22 -15.75
C ARG A 178 12.02 -51.67 -15.64
N LEU A 179 12.89 -50.85 -15.04
CA LEU A 179 14.29 -51.21 -14.83
C LEU A 179 14.43 -52.44 -13.91
N LYS A 180 13.62 -52.53 -12.85
CA LYS A 180 13.58 -53.70 -11.97
C LYS A 180 13.18 -54.96 -12.73
N THR A 181 12.16 -54.88 -13.59
CA THR A 181 11.72 -56.01 -14.42
C THR A 181 12.80 -56.44 -15.41
N ILE A 182 13.47 -55.49 -16.07
CA ILE A 182 14.60 -55.80 -16.99
C ILE A 182 15.71 -56.55 -16.24
N LYS A 183 16.07 -56.06 -15.04
CA LYS A 183 17.10 -56.72 -14.21
C LYS A 183 16.70 -58.15 -13.84
N GLN A 184 15.45 -58.36 -13.41
CA GLN A 184 14.95 -59.69 -13.06
C GLN A 184 14.94 -60.65 -14.26
N LEU A 185 14.54 -60.16 -15.43
CA LEU A 185 14.54 -60.96 -16.65
C LEU A 185 15.96 -61.38 -17.05
N TYR A 186 16.93 -60.47 -16.91
CA TYR A 186 18.33 -60.78 -17.16
C TYR A 186 18.88 -61.82 -16.18
N GLU A 187 18.58 -61.68 -14.88
CA GLU A 187 18.97 -62.67 -13.86
C GLU A 187 18.37 -64.05 -14.13
N GLN A 188 17.12 -64.12 -14.60
CA GLN A 188 16.49 -65.38 -14.99
C GLN A 188 17.15 -65.98 -16.22
N PHE A 189 17.44 -65.17 -17.24
CA PHE A 189 18.12 -65.63 -18.46
C PHE A 189 19.46 -66.29 -18.14
N ILE A 190 20.28 -65.66 -17.30
CA ILE A 190 21.58 -66.22 -16.88
C ILE A 190 21.39 -67.56 -16.15
N LYS A 191 20.45 -67.65 -15.20
CA LYS A 191 20.17 -68.91 -14.50
C LYS A 191 19.71 -70.03 -15.43
N SER A 192 18.85 -69.73 -16.41
CA SER A 192 18.41 -70.72 -17.39
C SER A 192 19.53 -71.17 -18.31
N MET A 193 20.47 -70.28 -18.65
CA MET A 193 21.69 -70.66 -19.40
C MET A 193 22.59 -71.58 -18.57
N GLU A 194 22.81 -71.28 -17.28
CA GLU A 194 23.59 -72.13 -16.37
C GLU A 194 22.95 -73.53 -16.19
N GLU A 195 21.62 -73.61 -16.14
CA GLU A 195 20.90 -74.88 -16.05
C GLU A 195 20.98 -75.68 -17.35
N LEU A 196 20.87 -75.00 -18.49
CA LEU A 196 21.04 -75.62 -19.80
C LEU A 196 22.45 -76.20 -19.99
N GLU A 197 23.49 -75.47 -19.57
CA GLU A 197 24.88 -75.92 -19.62
C GLU A 197 25.07 -77.20 -18.78
N LYS A 198 24.56 -77.23 -17.54
CA LYS A 198 24.60 -78.43 -16.68
C LYS A 198 23.90 -79.62 -17.32
N ASN A 199 22.72 -79.41 -17.92
CA ASN A 199 22.00 -80.49 -18.61
C ASN A 199 22.78 -80.99 -19.83
N SER A 200 23.41 -80.08 -20.59
CA SER A 200 24.27 -80.45 -21.70
C SER A 200 25.47 -81.30 -21.26
N ASP A 201 26.12 -80.95 -20.14
CA ASP A 201 27.23 -81.73 -19.60
C ASP A 201 26.82 -83.17 -19.25
N THR A 202 25.62 -83.36 -18.68
CA THR A 202 25.09 -84.70 -18.39
C THR A 202 24.85 -85.50 -19.68
N LEU A 203 24.20 -84.89 -20.68
CA LEU A 203 23.95 -85.52 -21.98
C LEU A 203 25.25 -85.92 -22.70
N VAL A 204 26.26 -85.04 -22.69
CA VAL A 204 27.57 -85.33 -23.28
C VAL A 204 28.26 -86.47 -22.54
N THR A 205 28.20 -86.48 -21.21
CA THR A 205 28.78 -87.55 -20.38
C THR A 205 28.12 -88.89 -20.68
N ASP A 206 26.79 -88.92 -20.78
CA ASP A 206 26.03 -90.14 -21.09
C ASP A 206 26.36 -90.67 -22.49
N ALA A 207 26.35 -89.81 -23.50
CA ALA A 207 26.73 -90.18 -24.87
C ALA A 207 28.18 -90.69 -24.96
N GLN A 208 29.12 -90.07 -24.22
CA GLN A 208 30.50 -90.56 -24.15
C GLN A 208 30.60 -91.95 -23.50
N ASN A 209 29.81 -92.20 -22.45
CA ASN A 209 29.78 -93.51 -21.80
C ASN A 209 29.18 -94.59 -22.71
N GLU A 210 28.12 -94.26 -23.45
CA GLU A 210 27.52 -95.15 -24.45
C GLU A 210 28.51 -95.51 -25.56
N LEU A 211 29.20 -94.51 -26.12
CA LEU A 211 30.25 -94.75 -27.12
C LEU A 211 31.38 -95.64 -26.60
N LYS A 212 31.84 -95.43 -25.35
CA LYS A 212 32.84 -96.30 -24.72
C LYS A 212 32.36 -97.75 -24.62
N ASN A 213 31.09 -97.95 -24.25
CA ASN A 213 30.50 -99.28 -24.17
C ASN A 213 30.41 -99.94 -25.54
N GLU A 214 29.98 -99.21 -26.58
CA GLU A 214 29.94 -99.71 -27.96
C GLU A 214 31.35 -100.08 -28.47
N MET A 215 32.35 -99.22 -28.23
CA MET A 215 33.74 -99.52 -28.60
C MET A 215 34.26 -100.78 -27.89
N ALA A 216 33.94 -100.96 -26.60
CA ALA A 216 34.32 -102.15 -25.85
C ALA A 216 33.63 -103.42 -26.39
N MET A 217 32.34 -103.34 -26.74
CA MET A 217 31.62 -104.45 -27.38
C MET A 217 32.22 -104.79 -28.74
N PHE A 218 32.53 -103.79 -29.56
CA PHE A 218 33.16 -103.98 -30.86
C PHE A 218 34.55 -104.62 -30.74
N GLN A 219 35.39 -104.15 -29.81
CA GLN A 219 36.69 -104.75 -29.54
C GLN A 219 36.56 -106.21 -29.10
N LYS A 220 35.61 -106.52 -28.21
CA LYS A 220 35.32 -107.89 -27.77
C LYS A 220 34.87 -108.77 -28.94
N GLN A 221 34.01 -108.24 -29.82
CA GLN A 221 33.55 -108.93 -31.02
C GLN A 221 34.73 -109.29 -31.95
N ILE A 222 35.61 -108.33 -32.25
CA ILE A 222 36.83 -108.58 -33.04
C ILE A 222 37.68 -109.69 -32.41
N MET A 223 37.89 -109.65 -31.08
CA MET A 223 38.66 -110.69 -30.38
C MET A 223 38.02 -112.07 -30.50
N MET A 224 36.70 -112.19 -30.34
CA MET A 224 35.98 -113.46 -30.50
C MET A 224 36.07 -114.01 -31.92
N ASP A 225 35.87 -113.17 -32.93
CA ASP A 225 35.87 -113.60 -34.34
C ASP A 225 37.28 -114.05 -34.76
N THR A 226 38.32 -113.34 -34.33
CA THR A 226 39.72 -113.68 -34.64
C THR A 226 40.14 -115.00 -33.98
N VAL A 227 39.73 -115.27 -32.73
CA VAL A 227 40.01 -116.55 -32.03
C VAL A 227 39.23 -117.73 -32.63
N SER A 228 38.03 -117.47 -33.13
CA SER A 228 37.20 -118.50 -33.79
C SER A 228 37.78 -118.92 -35.13
N TYR A 229 38.31 -117.96 -35.90
CA TYR A 229 38.98 -118.22 -37.18
C TYR A 229 40.24 -119.10 -37.03
N ILE A 230 41.02 -118.86 -35.98
CA ILE A 230 42.23 -119.65 -35.64
C ILE A 230 41.89 -121.09 -35.20
N LYS A 231 40.69 -121.34 -34.66
CA LYS A 231 40.23 -122.69 -34.27
C LYS A 231 39.68 -123.52 -35.43
N THR A 232 39.25 -122.89 -36.52
CA THR A 232 38.75 -123.58 -37.72
C THR A 232 39.85 -123.94 -38.73
N GLU A 233 41.07 -123.42 -38.56
CA GLU A 233 42.26 -123.75 -39.37
C GLU A 233 43.20 -124.81 -38.73
N LYS A 234 42.75 -125.51 -37.68
CA LYS A 234 43.43 -126.68 -37.09
C LYS A 234 42.55 -127.91 -37.16
#